data_AF-A0A7W7WAJ4-F1
#
_entry.id   AF-A0A7W7WAJ4-F1
#
_cell.length_a   1.000
_cell.length_b   1.000
_cell.length_c   1.000
_cell.angle_alpha   90.00
_cell.angle_beta   90.00
_cell.angle_gamma   90.00
#
_symmetry.space_group_name_H-M   'P 1'
#
loop_
_entity.id
_entity.type
_entity.pdbx_description
1 polymer ?
#
loop_
_entity_poly.entity_id
_entity_poly.type
_entity_poly.pdbx_seq_one_letter_code
_entity_poly.pdbx_strand_id
1 'polypeptide(L)'
;MAPEPDGQTRPTPISSSDLWDLKSDPARLEMLADTWRSLGTKAGSAEGKVNNAAQNVFSNEHWTGDTADAFNDYRKKLTADVELFGAWATNIADTLDLTATTLRVQQGLLDEERRKLNAVPVSTDLAGVTFRPKDAEQSSLVSGAISTATEIRKRVDGVLEEKRQDLKFYQDQFDLIAKQWKPRTVRLLNLNVGQGAGNSPGNSAGTDSGEDISKIAQVVADQDADIATVQEVFKHDMWDLEEELESRTGDNWDVKFEEASKKYHASDDLPILGDVINAPFGNAVLVREGDVIEGTGDSERIKLDVDGGSITLPASAPGTGDTRIDDGEGRSAAKTEVNIRPR
;
A
#
# COMPACT_ATOMS: atom_id res chain seq x y z
N MET A 1 -88.91 18.11 -20.29
CA MET A 1 -87.57 17.95 -19.69
C MET A 1 -87.04 16.61 -20.17
N ALA A 2 -86.03 16.62 -21.04
CA ALA A 2 -85.33 15.40 -21.39
C ALA A 2 -84.48 14.97 -20.17
N PRO A 3 -84.37 13.66 -19.86
CA PRO A 3 -83.47 13.19 -18.81
C PRO A 3 -82.02 13.55 -19.18
N GLU A 4 -81.27 14.07 -18.21
CA GLU A 4 -79.82 14.24 -18.34
C GLU A 4 -79.19 12.88 -18.66
N PRO A 5 -78.32 12.78 -19.69
CA PRO A 5 -77.65 11.54 -20.01
C PRO A 5 -76.72 11.14 -18.86
N ASP A 6 -76.74 9.85 -18.55
CA ASP A 6 -76.09 9.17 -17.43
C ASP A 6 -74.74 9.76 -17.01
N GLY A 7 -74.62 9.98 -15.70
CA GLY A 7 -73.40 10.41 -15.05
C GLY A 7 -72.25 9.44 -15.32
N GLN A 8 -71.36 9.81 -16.24
CA GLN A 8 -70.03 9.23 -16.32
C GLN A 8 -69.33 9.49 -14.99
N THR A 9 -69.25 8.47 -14.15
CA THR A 9 -68.48 8.50 -12.90
C THR A 9 -67.03 8.81 -13.26
N ARG A 10 -66.59 10.00 -12.88
CA ARG A 10 -65.21 10.47 -13.12
C ARG A 10 -64.22 9.44 -12.54
N PRO A 11 -63.20 9.02 -13.29
CA PRO A 11 -62.22 8.06 -12.79
C PRO A 11 -61.54 8.54 -11.51
N THR A 12 -61.19 7.59 -10.65
CA THR A 12 -60.42 7.85 -9.43
C THR A 12 -59.05 8.44 -9.79
N PRO A 13 -58.54 9.45 -9.06
CA PRO A 13 -57.18 9.95 -9.24
C PRO A 13 -56.14 8.83 -9.11
N ILE A 14 -55.08 8.92 -9.92
CA ILE A 14 -53.98 7.95 -9.93
C ILE A 14 -52.73 8.67 -9.42
N SER A 15 -52.15 8.19 -8.31
CA SER A 15 -50.94 8.75 -7.71
C SER A 15 -49.75 7.82 -7.90
N SER A 16 -48.57 8.40 -8.11
CA SER A 16 -47.30 7.67 -8.16
C SER A 16 -46.17 8.56 -7.62
N SER A 17 -45.02 7.96 -7.29
CA SER A 17 -43.78 8.73 -7.14
C SER A 17 -43.42 9.39 -8.49
N ASP A 18 -42.49 10.35 -8.49
CA ASP A 18 -42.02 10.92 -9.75
C ASP A 18 -41.14 9.92 -10.50
N LEU A 19 -41.77 9.12 -11.35
CA LEU A 19 -41.10 8.07 -12.12
C LEU A 19 -40.35 8.63 -13.34
N TRP A 20 -40.64 9.86 -13.77
CA TRP A 20 -40.14 10.39 -15.04
C TRP A 20 -38.81 11.14 -14.91
N ASP A 21 -38.41 11.55 -13.71
CA ASP A 21 -37.12 12.18 -13.46
C ASP A 21 -36.13 11.22 -12.79
N LEU A 22 -35.07 10.81 -13.51
CA LEU A 22 -34.01 9.96 -12.95
C LEU A 22 -33.21 10.65 -11.84
N LYS A 23 -33.26 11.98 -11.72
CA LYS A 23 -32.47 12.78 -10.77
C LYS A 23 -30.96 12.48 -10.87
N SER A 24 -30.50 12.27 -12.10
CA SER A 24 -29.12 11.90 -12.40
C SER A 24 -28.31 13.08 -12.92
N ASP A 25 -26.97 12.99 -12.85
CA ASP A 25 -26.04 14.01 -13.36
C ASP A 25 -25.02 13.36 -14.31
N PRO A 26 -25.39 13.13 -15.58
CA PRO A 26 -24.49 12.55 -16.58
C PRO A 26 -23.25 13.40 -16.86
N ALA A 27 -23.35 14.73 -16.76
CA ALA A 27 -22.24 15.63 -17.02
C ALA A 27 -21.11 15.46 -15.99
N ARG A 28 -21.48 15.21 -14.73
CA ARG A 28 -20.48 14.87 -13.70
C ARG A 28 -19.76 13.55 -13.97
N LEU A 29 -20.44 12.54 -14.52
CA LEU A 29 -19.81 11.26 -14.86
C LEU A 29 -18.78 11.43 -15.98
N GLU A 30 -19.08 12.23 -17.01
CA GLU A 30 -18.13 12.54 -18.10
C GLU A 30 -16.91 13.31 -17.59
N MET A 31 -17.11 14.28 -16.69
CA MET A 31 -15.99 15.01 -16.07
C MET A 31 -15.07 14.07 -15.27
N LEU A 32 -15.65 13.08 -14.60
CA LEU A 32 -14.88 12.03 -13.93
C LEU A 32 -14.18 11.12 -14.94
N ALA A 33 -14.82 10.77 -16.06
CA ALA A 33 -14.20 10.01 -17.13
C ALA A 33 -12.95 10.71 -17.70
N ASP A 34 -13.05 12.00 -17.97
CA ASP A 34 -11.91 12.82 -18.43
C ASP A 34 -10.76 12.85 -17.41
N THR A 35 -11.10 12.91 -16.13
CA THR A 35 -10.11 12.85 -15.04
C THR A 35 -9.36 11.51 -15.06
N TRP A 36 -10.07 10.40 -15.23
CA TRP A 36 -9.48 9.06 -15.33
C TRP A 36 -8.62 8.89 -16.58
N ARG A 37 -9.04 9.40 -17.74
CA ARG A 37 -8.20 9.42 -18.96
C ARG A 37 -6.92 10.20 -18.77
N SER A 38 -7.00 11.35 -18.08
CA SER A 38 -5.83 12.15 -17.72
C SER A 38 -4.85 11.36 -16.85
N LEU A 39 -5.36 10.60 -15.86
CA LEU A 39 -4.55 9.71 -15.03
C LEU A 39 -3.89 8.60 -15.85
N GLY A 40 -4.63 7.94 -16.75
CA GLY A 40 -4.08 6.92 -17.64
C GLY A 40 -2.95 7.44 -18.53
N THR A 41 -3.13 8.63 -19.10
CA THR A 41 -2.08 9.31 -19.90
C THR A 41 -0.83 9.62 -19.07
N LYS A 42 -1.01 10.06 -17.82
CA LYS A 42 0.11 10.33 -16.89
C LYS A 42 0.86 9.05 -16.53
N ALA A 43 0.15 7.93 -16.35
CA ALA A 43 0.76 6.63 -16.07
C ALA A 43 1.65 6.17 -17.23
N GLY A 44 1.13 6.17 -18.47
CA GLY A 44 1.95 5.83 -19.65
C GLY A 44 3.15 6.77 -19.84
N SER A 45 2.99 8.06 -19.52
CA SER A 45 4.12 9.00 -19.53
C SER A 45 5.18 8.68 -18.45
N ALA A 46 4.77 8.21 -17.28
CA ALA A 46 5.67 7.83 -16.19
C ALA A 46 6.42 6.53 -16.53
N GLU A 47 5.72 5.54 -17.06
CA GLU A 47 6.30 4.29 -17.56
C GLU A 47 7.37 4.56 -18.62
N GLY A 48 7.06 5.39 -19.63
CA GLY A 48 8.01 5.78 -20.66
C GLY A 48 9.26 6.48 -20.11
N LYS A 49 9.12 7.33 -19.09
CA LYS A 49 10.27 7.97 -18.41
C LYS A 49 11.17 6.95 -17.72
N VAL A 50 10.58 5.99 -17.00
CA VAL A 50 11.33 4.93 -16.32
C VAL A 50 12.07 4.05 -17.33
N ASN A 51 11.40 3.63 -18.41
CA ASN A 51 11.99 2.81 -19.46
C ASN A 51 13.15 3.51 -20.18
N ASN A 52 12.98 4.78 -20.55
CA ASN A 52 14.03 5.57 -21.19
C ASN A 52 15.24 5.77 -20.27
N ALA A 53 15.00 6.08 -18.98
CA ALA A 53 16.07 6.25 -18.01
C ALA A 53 16.85 4.93 -17.83
N ALA A 54 16.15 3.80 -17.69
CA ALA A 54 16.79 2.50 -17.54
C ALA A 54 17.59 2.09 -18.78
N GLN A 55 17.08 2.35 -19.98
CA GLN A 55 17.78 2.05 -21.23
C GLN A 55 19.15 2.75 -21.29
N ASN A 56 19.23 4.00 -20.84
CA ASN A 56 20.51 4.72 -20.76
C ASN A 56 21.51 4.04 -19.82
N VAL A 57 21.05 3.49 -18.69
CA VAL A 57 21.91 2.79 -17.73
C VAL A 57 22.43 1.48 -18.32
N PHE A 58 21.56 0.68 -18.96
CA PHE A 58 21.96 -0.61 -19.55
C PHE A 58 22.77 -0.49 -20.84
N SER A 59 22.61 0.61 -21.58
CA SER A 59 23.28 0.79 -22.89
C SER A 59 24.81 0.91 -22.82
N ASN A 60 25.38 1.20 -21.65
CA ASN A 60 26.82 1.46 -21.51
C ASN A 60 27.64 0.22 -21.10
N GLU A 61 27.06 -0.98 -21.03
CA GLU A 61 27.72 -2.26 -20.64
C GLU A 61 28.47 -2.25 -19.29
N HIS A 62 28.45 -1.15 -18.55
CA HIS A 62 29.18 -0.99 -17.28
C HIS A 62 28.45 -1.55 -16.06
N TRP A 63 27.15 -1.86 -16.19
CA TRP A 63 26.34 -2.40 -15.10
C TRP A 63 25.73 -3.74 -15.49
N THR A 64 26.35 -4.82 -15.00
CA THR A 64 26.01 -6.21 -15.29
C THR A 64 26.06 -7.06 -14.01
N GLY A 65 25.52 -8.27 -14.06
CA GLY A 65 25.50 -9.22 -12.95
C GLY A 65 24.24 -9.12 -12.11
N ASP A 66 24.19 -9.88 -11.01
CA ASP A 66 22.98 -10.15 -10.24
C ASP A 66 22.21 -8.89 -9.79
N THR A 67 22.93 -7.82 -9.41
CA THR A 67 22.29 -6.55 -9.03
C THR A 67 21.60 -5.87 -10.22
N ALA A 68 22.22 -5.88 -11.40
CA ALA A 68 21.66 -5.30 -12.61
C ALA A 68 20.42 -6.08 -13.06
N ASP A 69 20.46 -7.41 -12.94
CA ASP A 69 19.34 -8.31 -13.26
C ASP A 69 18.17 -8.09 -12.30
N ALA A 70 18.41 -8.07 -10.98
CA ALA A 70 17.40 -7.81 -9.97
C ALA A 70 16.70 -6.45 -10.17
N PHE A 71 17.47 -5.40 -10.47
CA PHE A 71 16.89 -4.10 -10.81
C PHE A 71 16.07 -4.15 -12.10
N ASN A 72 16.56 -4.83 -13.15
CA ASN A 72 15.84 -4.93 -14.41
C ASN A 72 14.49 -5.63 -14.22
N ASP A 73 14.45 -6.68 -13.41
CA ASP A 73 13.22 -7.41 -13.12
C ASP A 73 12.25 -6.59 -12.28
N TYR A 74 12.75 -5.87 -11.26
CA TYR A 74 11.94 -4.91 -10.50
C TYR A 74 11.35 -3.83 -11.40
N ARG A 75 12.16 -3.25 -12.29
CA ARG A 75 11.71 -2.25 -13.26
C ARG A 75 10.63 -2.81 -14.18
N LYS A 76 10.82 -3.98 -14.77
CA LYS A 76 9.82 -4.61 -15.66
C LYS A 76 8.49 -4.78 -14.94
N LYS A 77 8.53 -5.25 -13.69
CA LYS A 77 7.34 -5.39 -12.86
C LYS A 77 6.67 -4.04 -12.61
N LEU A 78 7.43 -3.03 -12.19
CA LEU A 78 6.92 -1.66 -12.00
C LEU A 78 6.24 -1.12 -13.25
N THR A 79 6.89 -1.24 -14.41
CA THR A 79 6.37 -0.69 -15.66
C THR A 79 5.13 -1.45 -16.12
N ALA A 80 5.09 -2.77 -15.93
CA ALA A 80 3.89 -3.57 -16.23
C ALA A 80 2.71 -3.17 -15.34
N ASP A 81 2.94 -2.93 -14.05
CA ASP A 81 1.89 -2.50 -13.11
C ASP A 81 1.39 -1.07 -13.41
N VAL A 82 2.28 -0.17 -13.85
CA VAL A 82 1.92 1.19 -14.31
C VAL A 82 1.14 1.15 -15.61
N GLU A 83 1.48 0.26 -16.54
CA GLU A 83 0.73 0.03 -17.78
C GLU A 83 -0.69 -0.49 -17.47
N LEU A 84 -0.80 -1.48 -16.58
CA LEU A 84 -2.08 -2.01 -16.09
C LEU A 84 -2.93 -0.92 -15.44
N PHE A 85 -2.32 -0.08 -14.59
CA PHE A 85 -3.00 1.09 -14.02
C PHE A 85 -3.57 2.00 -15.11
N GLY A 86 -2.78 2.29 -16.16
CA GLY A 86 -3.21 3.12 -17.28
C GLY A 86 -4.38 2.52 -18.06
N ALA A 87 -4.34 1.21 -18.30
CA ALA A 87 -5.42 0.49 -18.96
C ALA A 87 -6.71 0.49 -18.12
N TRP A 88 -6.63 0.24 -16.82
CA TRP A 88 -7.79 0.29 -15.92
C TRP A 88 -8.39 1.69 -15.80
N ALA A 89 -7.55 2.72 -15.74
CA ALA A 89 -8.01 4.10 -15.76
C ALA A 89 -8.84 4.41 -17.02
N THR A 90 -8.41 3.91 -18.18
CA THR A 90 -9.16 4.04 -19.44
C THR A 90 -10.50 3.29 -19.39
N ASN A 91 -10.50 2.05 -18.90
CA ASN A 91 -11.74 1.27 -18.79
C ASN A 91 -12.75 1.87 -17.81
N ILE A 92 -12.28 2.48 -16.71
CA ILE A 92 -13.14 3.23 -15.78
C ILE A 92 -13.78 4.41 -16.50
N ALA A 93 -12.99 5.18 -17.27
CA ALA A 93 -13.52 6.30 -18.03
C ALA A 93 -14.61 5.87 -19.02
N ASP A 94 -14.38 4.78 -19.75
CA ASP A 94 -15.35 4.25 -20.70
C ASP A 94 -16.62 3.73 -20.01
N THR A 95 -16.48 3.14 -18.83
CA THR A 95 -17.61 2.73 -17.98
C THR A 95 -18.46 3.93 -17.53
N LEU A 96 -17.80 5.03 -17.14
CA LEU A 96 -18.48 6.27 -16.73
C LEU A 96 -19.21 6.93 -17.90
N ASP A 97 -18.60 7.00 -19.08
CA ASP A 97 -19.21 7.57 -20.29
C ASP A 97 -20.40 6.72 -20.79
N LEU A 98 -20.27 5.39 -20.75
CA LEU A 98 -21.38 4.49 -21.07
C LEU A 98 -22.55 4.69 -20.10
N THR A 99 -22.24 4.88 -18.81
CA THR A 99 -23.25 5.16 -17.78
C THR A 99 -23.93 6.51 -18.02
N ALA A 100 -23.16 7.55 -18.31
CA ALA A 100 -23.69 8.88 -18.65
C ALA A 100 -24.61 8.83 -19.89
N THR A 101 -24.18 8.13 -20.93
CA THR A 101 -24.95 7.93 -22.17
C THR A 101 -26.25 7.18 -21.88
N THR A 102 -26.18 6.10 -21.09
CA THR A 102 -27.36 5.33 -20.70
C THR A 102 -28.36 6.20 -19.96
N LEU A 103 -27.91 6.98 -18.97
CA LEU A 103 -28.78 7.87 -18.19
C LEU A 103 -29.48 8.91 -19.09
N ARG A 104 -28.78 9.52 -20.04
CA ARG A 104 -29.40 10.47 -20.99
C ARG A 104 -30.43 9.81 -21.89
N VAL A 105 -30.11 8.65 -22.46
CA VAL A 105 -31.03 7.92 -23.34
C VAL A 105 -32.30 7.55 -22.57
N GLN A 106 -32.15 7.00 -21.36
CA GLN A 106 -33.29 6.58 -20.55
C GLN A 106 -34.10 7.76 -20.01
N GLN A 107 -33.46 8.88 -19.66
CA GLN A 107 -34.16 10.13 -19.35
C GLN A 107 -34.98 10.62 -20.56
N GLY A 108 -34.43 10.57 -21.78
CA GLY A 108 -35.15 10.93 -22.99
C GLY A 108 -36.40 10.07 -23.24
N LEU A 109 -36.31 8.75 -22.99
CA LEU A 109 -37.46 7.84 -23.07
C LEU A 109 -38.52 8.17 -22.00
N LEU A 110 -38.10 8.50 -20.77
CA LEU A 110 -39.02 8.95 -19.73
C LEU A 110 -39.69 10.27 -20.10
N ASP A 111 -38.96 11.23 -20.66
CA ASP A 111 -39.52 12.50 -21.13
C ASP A 111 -40.56 12.29 -22.24
N GLU A 112 -40.33 11.33 -23.13
CA GLU A 112 -41.30 10.92 -24.17
C GLU A 112 -42.55 10.31 -23.56
N GLU A 113 -42.43 9.37 -22.61
CA GLU A 113 -43.57 8.81 -21.89
C GLU A 113 -44.36 9.88 -21.13
N ARG A 114 -43.64 10.80 -20.48
CA ARG A 114 -44.25 11.93 -19.76
C ARG A 114 -45.07 12.82 -20.70
N ARG A 115 -44.54 13.08 -21.90
CA ARG A 115 -45.16 13.94 -22.91
C ARG A 115 -46.50 13.39 -23.41
N LYS A 116 -46.68 12.06 -23.45
CA LYS A 116 -47.97 11.42 -23.79
C LYS A 116 -49.08 11.83 -22.83
N LEU A 117 -48.75 12.17 -21.60
CA LEU A 117 -49.70 12.52 -20.54
C LEU A 117 -50.05 14.02 -20.49
N ASN A 118 -49.55 14.86 -21.40
CA ASN A 118 -49.77 16.31 -21.39
C ASN A 118 -51.25 16.73 -21.36
N ALA A 119 -52.16 15.90 -21.89
CA ALA A 119 -53.60 16.18 -21.90
C ALA A 119 -54.32 15.78 -20.59
N VAL A 120 -53.64 15.08 -19.69
CA VAL A 120 -54.19 14.62 -18.41
C VAL A 120 -53.86 15.64 -17.31
N PRO A 121 -54.87 16.22 -16.63
CA PRO A 121 -54.62 17.12 -15.51
C PRO A 121 -53.75 16.46 -14.44
N VAL A 122 -52.72 17.17 -14.00
CA VAL A 122 -51.72 16.67 -13.06
C VAL A 122 -51.45 17.68 -11.96
N SER A 123 -51.30 17.20 -10.73
CA SER A 123 -50.79 17.97 -9.60
C SER A 123 -49.56 17.28 -9.03
N THR A 124 -48.53 18.06 -8.71
CA THR A 124 -47.30 17.57 -8.09
C THR A 124 -47.22 18.10 -6.66
N ASP A 125 -46.87 17.24 -5.72
CA ASP A 125 -46.60 17.59 -4.32
C ASP A 125 -45.34 16.84 -3.81
N LEU A 126 -45.07 16.92 -2.51
CA LEU A 126 -43.93 16.23 -1.89
C LEU A 126 -44.06 14.70 -1.91
N ALA A 127 -45.28 14.16 -2.01
CA ALA A 127 -45.54 12.73 -2.06
C ALA A 127 -45.42 12.16 -3.48
N GLY A 128 -45.51 13.00 -4.51
CA GLY A 128 -45.22 12.65 -5.89
C GLY A 128 -46.13 13.35 -6.89
N VAL A 129 -46.64 12.58 -7.85
CA VAL A 129 -47.44 13.05 -8.96
C VAL A 129 -48.82 12.41 -8.91
N THR A 130 -49.87 13.23 -8.88
CA THR A 130 -51.27 12.77 -8.94
C THR A 130 -51.93 13.22 -10.24
N PHE A 131 -52.34 12.25 -11.04
CA PHE A 131 -53.11 12.45 -12.27
C PHE A 131 -54.60 12.40 -11.97
N ARG A 132 -55.38 13.21 -12.68
CA ARG A 132 -56.85 13.26 -12.59
C ARG A 132 -57.48 13.02 -13.96
N PRO A 133 -57.53 11.75 -14.43
CA PRO A 133 -58.15 11.39 -15.70
C PRO A 133 -59.60 11.86 -15.80
N LYS A 134 -60.02 12.26 -16.99
CA LYS A 134 -61.41 12.64 -17.26
C LYS A 134 -62.29 11.44 -17.61
N ASP A 135 -61.70 10.41 -18.19
CA ASP A 135 -62.37 9.23 -18.72
C ASP A 135 -61.50 7.97 -18.58
N ALA A 136 -62.07 6.82 -18.98
CA ALA A 136 -61.39 5.53 -18.92
C ALA A 136 -60.16 5.45 -19.86
N GLU A 137 -60.19 6.16 -20.99
CA GLU A 137 -59.08 6.18 -21.96
C GLU A 137 -57.85 6.87 -21.35
N GLN A 138 -58.04 8.05 -20.74
CA GLN A 138 -56.99 8.74 -20.00
C GLN A 138 -56.49 7.93 -18.80
N SER A 139 -57.37 7.16 -18.13
CA SER A 139 -56.96 6.31 -17.02
C SER A 139 -56.07 5.16 -17.48
N SER A 140 -56.41 4.54 -18.61
CA SER A 140 -55.60 3.50 -19.25
C SER A 140 -54.25 4.08 -19.72
N LEU A 141 -54.26 5.28 -20.30
CA LEU A 141 -53.05 5.98 -20.74
C LEU A 141 -52.08 6.25 -19.58
N VAL A 142 -52.57 6.79 -18.46
CA VAL A 142 -51.75 7.03 -17.26
C VAL A 142 -51.19 5.73 -16.71
N SER A 143 -52.02 4.69 -16.58
CA SER A 143 -51.59 3.39 -16.05
C SER A 143 -50.52 2.73 -16.93
N GLY A 144 -50.70 2.81 -18.26
CA GLY A 144 -49.73 2.34 -19.24
C GLY A 144 -48.40 3.09 -19.14
N ALA A 145 -48.43 4.42 -19.09
CA ALA A 145 -47.22 5.24 -18.96
C ALA A 145 -46.47 5.00 -17.64
N ILE A 146 -47.19 4.78 -16.53
CA ILE A 146 -46.60 4.38 -15.25
C ILE A 146 -45.90 3.02 -15.37
N SER A 147 -46.54 2.04 -16.02
CA SER A 147 -45.95 0.72 -16.25
C SER A 147 -44.65 0.83 -17.07
N THR A 148 -44.69 1.55 -18.19
CA THR A 148 -43.51 1.75 -19.04
C THR A 148 -42.39 2.51 -18.32
N ALA A 149 -42.70 3.57 -17.58
CA ALA A 149 -41.71 4.30 -16.79
C ALA A 149 -41.05 3.41 -15.72
N THR A 150 -41.83 2.52 -15.09
CA THR A 150 -41.32 1.54 -14.12
C THR A 150 -40.36 0.54 -14.78
N GLU A 151 -40.69 0.05 -15.97
CA GLU A 151 -39.82 -0.85 -16.74
C GLU A 151 -38.52 -0.16 -17.18
N ILE A 152 -38.59 1.10 -17.61
CA ILE A 152 -37.41 1.91 -17.95
C ILE A 152 -36.51 2.04 -16.72
N ARG A 153 -37.06 2.40 -15.56
CA ARG A 153 -36.29 2.50 -14.31
C ARG A 153 -35.63 1.18 -13.92
N LYS A 154 -36.38 0.08 -13.97
CA LYS A 154 -35.83 -1.25 -13.67
C LYS A 154 -34.64 -1.60 -14.59
N ARG A 155 -34.70 -1.21 -15.86
CA ARG A 155 -33.59 -1.41 -16.80
C ARG A 155 -32.39 -0.53 -16.46
N VAL A 156 -32.62 0.74 -16.13
CA VAL A 156 -31.58 1.65 -15.64
C VAL A 156 -30.89 1.04 -14.42
N ASP A 157 -31.65 0.61 -13.41
CA ASP A 157 -31.12 0.01 -12.19
C ASP A 157 -30.26 -1.22 -12.47
N GLY A 158 -30.70 -2.08 -13.40
CA GLY A 158 -29.94 -3.25 -13.82
C GLY A 158 -28.59 -2.90 -14.45
N VAL A 159 -28.56 -1.91 -15.35
CA VAL A 159 -27.32 -1.45 -15.98
C VAL A 159 -26.41 -0.77 -14.95
N LEU A 160 -26.97 0.07 -14.07
CA LEU A 160 -26.18 0.74 -13.03
C LEU A 160 -25.55 -0.26 -12.05
N GLU A 161 -26.26 -1.32 -11.70
CA GLU A 161 -25.72 -2.38 -10.85
C GLU A 161 -24.57 -3.14 -11.52
N GLU A 162 -24.70 -3.46 -12.81
CA GLU A 162 -23.60 -4.07 -13.59
C GLU A 162 -22.36 -3.15 -13.61
N LYS A 163 -22.53 -1.87 -13.95
CA LYS A 163 -21.42 -0.92 -14.00
C LYS A 163 -20.82 -0.65 -12.62
N ARG A 164 -21.61 -0.73 -11.55
CA ARG A 164 -21.10 -0.66 -10.16
C ARG A 164 -20.17 -1.84 -9.86
N GLN A 165 -20.48 -3.04 -10.34
CA GLN A 165 -19.63 -4.21 -10.17
C GLN A 165 -18.33 -4.06 -10.97
N ASP A 166 -18.39 -3.55 -12.20
CA ASP A 166 -17.20 -3.24 -13.00
C ASP A 166 -16.26 -2.25 -12.27
N LEU A 167 -16.81 -1.15 -11.73
CA LEU A 167 -16.03 -0.18 -10.96
C LEU A 167 -15.44 -0.76 -9.68
N LYS A 168 -16.19 -1.64 -9.00
CA LYS A 168 -15.68 -2.34 -7.82
C LYS A 168 -14.52 -3.27 -8.16
N PHE A 169 -14.59 -3.98 -9.28
CA PHE A 169 -13.48 -4.81 -9.74
C PHE A 169 -12.20 -3.97 -9.88
N TYR A 170 -12.26 -2.80 -10.53
CA TYR A 170 -11.08 -1.94 -10.68
C TYR A 170 -10.59 -1.36 -9.36
N GLN A 171 -11.49 -1.02 -8.44
CA GLN A 171 -11.11 -0.61 -7.09
C GLN A 171 -10.28 -1.71 -6.40
N ASP A 172 -10.78 -2.95 -6.42
CA ASP A 172 -10.10 -4.09 -5.80
C ASP A 172 -8.73 -4.34 -6.48
N GLN A 173 -8.62 -4.14 -7.81
CA GLN A 173 -7.34 -4.23 -8.53
C GLN A 173 -6.35 -3.13 -8.12
N PHE A 174 -6.79 -1.88 -7.96
CA PHE A 174 -5.91 -0.80 -7.48
C PHE A 174 -5.43 -1.04 -6.06
N ASP A 175 -6.29 -1.55 -5.17
CA ASP A 175 -5.92 -1.87 -3.79
C ASP A 175 -4.84 -2.96 -3.76
N LEU A 176 -4.90 -3.94 -4.66
CA LEU A 176 -3.88 -4.98 -4.80
C LEU A 176 -2.53 -4.39 -5.22
N ILE A 177 -2.48 -3.57 -6.29
CA ILE A 177 -1.23 -2.91 -6.72
C ILE A 177 -0.72 -1.98 -5.61
N ALA A 178 -1.58 -1.15 -5.02
CA ALA A 178 -1.19 -0.24 -3.95
C ALA A 178 -0.59 -0.98 -2.74
N LYS A 179 -1.14 -2.14 -2.38
CA LYS A 179 -0.59 -3.00 -1.32
C LYS A 179 0.77 -3.58 -1.69
N GLN A 180 0.98 -3.96 -2.95
CA GLN A 180 2.27 -4.48 -3.44
C GLN A 180 3.35 -3.40 -3.40
N TRP A 181 3.03 -2.17 -3.82
CA TRP A 181 3.97 -1.06 -3.93
C TRP A 181 4.02 -0.14 -2.70
N LYS A 182 3.29 -0.48 -1.64
CA LYS A 182 3.31 0.30 -0.39
C LYS A 182 4.77 0.38 0.09
N PRO A 183 5.32 1.59 0.31
CA PRO A 183 6.67 1.75 0.81
C PRO A 183 6.84 0.94 2.10
N ARG A 184 7.76 0.00 2.09
CA ARG A 184 8.11 -0.78 3.27
C ARG A 184 9.17 0.03 4.01
N THR A 185 8.82 0.53 5.18
CA THR A 185 9.78 1.25 6.03
C THR A 185 10.55 0.19 6.79
N VAL A 186 11.87 0.15 6.60
CA VAL A 186 12.76 -0.66 7.42
C VAL A 186 13.23 0.21 8.59
N ARG A 187 13.06 -0.28 9.80
CA ARG A 187 13.50 0.39 11.03
C ARG A 187 14.86 -0.17 11.42
N LEU A 188 15.87 0.69 11.36
CA LEU A 188 17.23 0.36 11.76
C LEU A 188 17.53 0.93 13.14
N LEU A 189 17.98 0.08 14.05
CA LEU A 189 18.41 0.43 15.38
C LEU A 189 19.92 0.19 15.51
N ASN A 190 20.64 1.12 16.12
CA ASN A 190 22.05 0.93 16.45
C ASN A 190 22.22 1.08 17.97
N LEU A 191 22.64 -0.01 18.62
CA LEU A 191 22.87 -0.11 20.05
C LEU A 191 24.36 -0.31 20.29
N ASN A 192 24.95 0.53 21.14
CA ASN A 192 26.21 0.21 21.80
C ASN A 192 25.89 -0.22 23.23
N VAL A 193 26.14 -1.49 23.54
CA VAL A 193 25.80 -2.09 24.83
C VAL A 193 26.94 -1.94 25.82
N GLY A 194 28.18 -1.87 25.34
CA GLY A 194 29.35 -1.68 26.19
C GLY A 194 29.60 -2.84 27.16
N GLN A 195 29.27 -4.09 26.81
CA GLN A 195 29.39 -5.25 27.72
C GLN A 195 30.82 -5.46 28.25
N GLY A 196 31.83 -4.89 27.58
CA GLY A 196 33.23 -4.98 27.97
C GLY A 196 33.75 -3.81 28.81
N ALA A 197 32.90 -2.86 29.21
CA ALA A 197 33.29 -1.73 30.04
C ALA A 197 33.28 -2.12 31.52
N GLY A 198 34.45 -2.10 32.16
CA GLY A 198 34.55 -2.37 33.60
C GLY A 198 34.61 -3.84 34.01
N ASN A 199 34.51 -4.80 33.09
CA ASN A 199 34.59 -6.24 33.39
C ASN A 199 35.87 -6.59 34.13
N SER A 200 35.72 -6.81 35.43
CA SER A 200 36.75 -7.23 36.36
C SER A 200 36.07 -8.00 37.48
N PRO A 201 36.75 -8.98 38.12
CA PRO A 201 36.14 -9.77 39.18
C PRO A 201 35.57 -8.86 40.29
N GLY A 202 34.27 -8.98 40.55
CA GLY A 202 33.56 -8.22 41.58
C GLY A 202 33.13 -6.80 41.21
N ASN A 203 33.12 -6.45 39.91
CA ASN A 203 32.56 -5.18 39.44
C ASN A 203 31.15 -5.35 38.84
N SER A 204 30.14 -5.04 39.64
CA SER A 204 28.72 -5.10 39.26
C SER A 204 28.27 -4.04 38.24
N ALA A 205 29.20 -3.28 37.68
CA ALA A 205 28.94 -2.36 36.57
C ALA A 205 29.25 -2.99 35.20
N GLY A 206 29.83 -4.19 35.18
CA GLY A 206 29.90 -5.01 33.97
C GLY A 206 28.52 -5.57 33.64
N THR A 207 28.28 -5.94 32.38
CA THR A 207 27.02 -6.60 32.01
C THR A 207 27.05 -8.07 32.38
N ASP A 208 25.93 -8.57 32.89
CA ASP A 208 25.75 -9.98 33.20
C ASP A 208 25.21 -10.77 31.98
N SER A 209 25.76 -11.96 31.76
CA SER A 209 25.22 -12.90 30.78
C SER A 209 23.87 -13.41 31.28
N GLY A 210 22.78 -13.02 30.61
CA GLY A 210 21.41 -13.43 30.93
C GLY A 210 20.47 -12.25 31.21
N GLU A 211 20.62 -11.57 32.35
CA GLU A 211 19.68 -10.49 32.75
C GLU A 211 19.76 -9.30 31.78
N ASP A 212 20.97 -8.86 31.44
CA ASP A 212 21.16 -7.76 30.51
C ASP A 212 20.85 -8.11 29.06
N ILE A 213 21.00 -9.38 28.66
CA ILE A 213 20.58 -9.85 27.32
C ILE A 213 19.08 -9.73 27.13
N SER A 214 18.31 -10.13 28.13
CA SER A 214 16.85 -9.97 28.15
C SER A 214 16.44 -8.49 28.02
N LYS A 215 17.19 -7.57 28.64
CA LYS A 215 16.97 -6.11 28.51
C LYS A 215 17.33 -5.58 27.12
N ILE A 216 18.43 -6.03 26.51
CA ILE A 216 18.81 -5.65 25.15
C ILE A 216 17.73 -6.12 24.16
N ALA A 217 17.30 -7.38 24.27
CA ALA A 217 16.21 -7.92 23.45
C ALA A 217 14.92 -7.11 23.62
N GLN A 218 14.59 -6.72 24.85
CA GLN A 218 13.45 -5.84 25.11
C GLN A 218 13.59 -4.48 24.40
N VAL A 219 14.75 -3.83 24.48
CA VAL A 219 14.97 -2.54 23.79
C VAL A 219 14.79 -2.68 22.28
N VAL A 220 15.34 -3.73 21.68
CA VAL A 220 15.19 -4.00 20.23
C VAL A 220 13.72 -4.23 19.87
N ALA A 221 12.99 -5.04 20.65
CA ALA A 221 11.58 -5.35 20.43
C ALA A 221 10.67 -4.11 20.62
N ASP A 222 10.89 -3.32 21.67
CA ASP A 222 10.09 -2.12 21.98
C ASP A 222 10.26 -1.03 20.91
N GLN A 223 11.39 -1.01 20.22
CA GLN A 223 11.64 -0.10 19.09
C GLN A 223 11.06 -0.58 17.76
N ASP A 224 10.46 -1.78 17.72
CA ASP A 224 9.95 -2.44 16.52
C ASP A 224 11.01 -2.41 15.39
N ALA A 225 12.25 -2.78 15.73
CA ALA A 225 13.35 -2.79 14.78
C ALA A 225 13.21 -3.96 13.80
N ASP A 226 13.56 -3.72 12.53
CA ASP A 226 13.71 -4.77 11.51
C ASP A 226 15.16 -5.23 11.40
N ILE A 227 16.09 -4.29 11.63
CA ILE A 227 17.53 -4.53 11.66
C ILE A 227 18.08 -3.84 12.90
N ALA A 228 18.85 -4.55 13.71
CA ALA A 228 19.54 -3.97 14.85
C ALA A 228 21.04 -4.30 14.80
N THR A 229 21.89 -3.29 14.95
CA THR A 229 23.34 -3.50 15.15
C THR A 229 23.64 -3.36 16.63
N VAL A 230 24.23 -4.38 17.23
CA VAL A 230 24.59 -4.40 18.64
C VAL A 230 26.11 -4.43 18.75
N GLN A 231 26.68 -3.38 19.34
CA GLN A 231 28.11 -3.23 19.49
C GLN A 231 28.57 -3.59 20.89
N GLU A 232 29.82 -4.03 20.96
CA GLU A 232 30.52 -4.30 22.21
C GLU A 232 29.85 -5.42 23.02
N VAL A 233 29.61 -6.55 22.37
CA VAL A 233 28.96 -7.74 22.94
C VAL A 233 29.83 -8.99 22.92
N PHE A 234 29.55 -9.96 23.79
CA PHE A 234 30.21 -11.26 23.80
C PHE A 234 29.50 -12.27 22.90
N LYS A 235 30.28 -13.11 22.21
CA LYS A 235 29.73 -14.10 21.27
C LYS A 235 28.76 -15.10 21.91
N HIS A 236 29.02 -15.49 23.16
CA HIS A 236 28.23 -16.53 23.82
C HIS A 236 26.82 -16.06 24.18
N ASP A 237 26.62 -14.75 24.34
CA ASP A 237 25.32 -14.14 24.62
C ASP A 237 24.41 -14.04 23.39
N MET A 238 24.95 -14.25 22.17
CA MET A 238 24.20 -14.03 20.94
C MET A 238 23.09 -15.05 20.71
N TRP A 239 23.27 -16.26 21.23
CA TRP A 239 22.24 -17.29 21.16
C TRP A 239 21.05 -16.96 22.08
N ASP A 240 21.33 -16.51 23.31
CA ASP A 240 20.30 -16.07 24.25
C ASP A 240 19.57 -14.82 23.71
N LEU A 241 20.30 -13.91 23.05
CA LEU A 241 19.72 -12.72 22.42
C LEU A 241 18.78 -13.07 21.26
N GLU A 242 19.14 -14.05 20.43
CA GLU A 242 18.29 -14.59 19.36
C GLU A 242 17.01 -15.18 19.97
N GLU A 243 17.12 -16.10 20.93
CA GLU A 243 15.98 -16.76 21.57
C GLU A 243 15.03 -15.75 22.25
N GLU A 244 15.57 -14.75 22.94
CA GLU A 244 14.77 -13.69 23.58
C GLU A 244 14.03 -12.82 22.55
N LEU A 245 14.67 -12.48 21.43
CA LEU A 245 14.04 -11.70 20.36
C LEU A 245 12.91 -12.48 19.69
N GLU A 246 13.13 -13.75 19.39
CA GLU A 246 12.13 -14.63 18.77
C GLU A 246 10.92 -14.82 19.71
N SER A 247 11.19 -15.10 20.99
CA SER A 247 10.15 -15.25 22.02
C SER A 247 9.28 -13.99 22.17
N ARG A 248 9.90 -12.80 22.13
CA ARG A 248 9.21 -11.52 22.35
C ARG A 248 8.43 -11.03 21.14
N THR A 249 9.01 -11.19 19.95
CA THR A 249 8.44 -10.65 18.71
C THR A 249 7.52 -11.64 18.01
N GLY A 250 7.72 -12.94 18.22
CA GLY A 250 7.02 -14.00 17.51
C GLY A 250 7.52 -14.23 16.07
N ASP A 251 8.63 -13.59 15.69
CA ASP A 251 9.29 -13.74 14.39
C ASP A 251 10.67 -14.38 14.55
N ASN A 252 11.21 -14.95 13.48
CA ASN A 252 12.58 -15.46 13.50
C ASN A 252 13.58 -14.30 13.42
N TRP A 253 14.75 -14.48 14.01
CA TRP A 253 15.83 -13.49 13.94
C TRP A 253 17.13 -14.14 13.49
N ASP A 254 17.76 -13.61 12.45
CA ASP A 254 19.09 -14.04 12.03
C ASP A 254 20.16 -13.17 12.69
N VAL A 255 20.99 -13.79 13.53
CA VAL A 255 22.04 -13.10 14.30
C VAL A 255 23.42 -13.42 13.73
N LYS A 256 24.12 -12.39 13.24
CA LYS A 256 25.49 -12.49 12.73
C LYS A 256 26.46 -11.77 13.64
N PHE A 257 27.35 -12.51 14.28
CA PHE A 257 28.41 -11.99 15.15
C PHE A 257 29.77 -11.99 14.45
N GLU A 258 30.53 -10.89 14.61
CA GLU A 258 31.93 -10.82 14.24
C GLU A 258 32.82 -10.45 15.43
N GLU A 259 33.89 -11.22 15.59
CA GLU A 259 34.88 -11.03 16.65
C GLU A 259 35.78 -9.84 16.29
N ALA A 260 35.82 -8.83 17.16
CA ALA A 260 36.75 -7.71 17.05
C ALA A 260 37.99 -7.90 17.95
N SER A 261 37.81 -8.52 19.11
CA SER A 261 38.86 -8.73 20.10
C SER A 261 38.51 -9.89 21.03
N LYS A 262 39.41 -10.19 21.98
CA LYS A 262 39.14 -11.10 23.09
C LYS A 262 39.22 -10.33 24.39
N LYS A 263 38.22 -10.49 25.25
CA LYS A 263 38.17 -9.81 26.56
C LYS A 263 37.97 -10.82 27.68
N TYR A 264 38.25 -10.37 28.89
CA TYR A 264 37.84 -11.10 30.09
C TYR A 264 36.34 -10.89 30.29
N HIS A 265 35.59 -11.98 30.40
CA HIS A 265 34.21 -11.96 30.84
C HIS A 265 34.16 -12.45 32.29
N ALA A 266 33.68 -11.60 33.19
CA ALA A 266 33.53 -11.91 34.61
C ALA A 266 32.04 -12.18 34.87
N SER A 267 31.71 -13.30 35.52
CA SER A 267 30.35 -13.53 36.03
C SER A 267 30.28 -13.10 37.49
N ASP A 268 29.27 -12.30 37.83
CA ASP A 268 29.10 -11.75 39.17
C ASP A 268 28.65 -12.79 40.22
N ASP A 269 28.11 -13.93 39.78
CA ASP A 269 27.48 -14.90 40.69
C ASP A 269 28.51 -15.70 41.51
N LEU A 270 29.69 -16.02 40.97
CA LEU A 270 30.82 -16.63 41.70
C LEU A 270 32.15 -16.38 40.95
N PRO A 271 33.19 -15.75 41.56
CA PRO A 271 34.38 -15.21 40.88
C PRO A 271 35.36 -16.24 40.26
N ILE A 272 34.96 -17.50 40.08
CA ILE A 272 35.78 -18.59 39.51
C ILE A 272 34.93 -19.58 38.69
N LEU A 273 33.61 -19.67 38.91
CA LEU A 273 32.71 -20.65 38.29
C LEU A 273 31.86 -19.97 37.22
N GLY A 274 32.48 -19.50 36.14
CA GLY A 274 31.76 -18.85 35.02
C GLY A 274 32.61 -17.91 34.18
N ASP A 275 33.74 -17.44 34.73
CA ASP A 275 34.62 -16.50 34.05
C ASP A 275 35.24 -17.12 32.78
N VAL A 276 35.11 -16.40 31.67
CA VAL A 276 35.69 -16.80 30.39
C VAL A 276 36.86 -15.89 30.09
N ILE A 277 38.07 -16.43 30.28
CA ILE A 277 39.30 -15.77 29.88
C ILE A 277 39.37 -15.79 28.35
N ASN A 278 39.62 -14.64 27.73
CA ASN A 278 39.70 -14.46 26.28
C ASN A 278 38.39 -14.79 25.54
N ALA A 279 37.24 -14.44 26.11
CA ALA A 279 35.95 -14.54 25.47
C ALA A 279 35.92 -13.70 24.18
N PRO A 280 35.44 -14.24 23.05
CA PRO A 280 35.25 -13.47 21.82
C PRO A 280 34.30 -12.28 22.06
N PHE A 281 34.76 -11.08 21.71
CA PHE A 281 34.08 -9.82 21.95
C PHE A 281 34.06 -8.98 20.67
N GLY A 282 32.91 -8.45 20.31
CA GLY A 282 32.75 -7.76 19.04
C GLY A 282 31.38 -7.18 18.82
N ASN A 283 30.89 -7.26 17.58
CA ASN A 283 29.63 -6.65 17.17
C ASN A 283 28.73 -7.72 16.56
N ALA A 284 27.42 -7.52 16.66
CA ALA A 284 26.41 -8.34 16.03
C ALA A 284 25.47 -7.51 15.16
N VAL A 285 25.00 -8.13 14.08
CA VAL A 285 23.89 -7.64 13.25
C VAL A 285 22.75 -8.62 13.41
N LEU A 286 21.61 -8.11 13.86
CA LEU A 286 20.36 -8.82 14.07
C LEU A 286 19.42 -8.45 12.95
N VAL A 287 18.84 -9.43 12.26
CA VAL A 287 17.89 -9.19 11.18
C VAL A 287 16.62 -9.98 11.45
N ARG A 288 15.50 -9.27 11.62
CA ARG A 288 14.18 -9.87 11.78
C ARG A 288 13.76 -10.46 10.44
N GLU A 289 13.56 -11.76 10.39
CA GLU A 289 12.96 -12.39 9.21
C GLU A 289 11.47 -12.05 9.18
N GLY A 290 10.96 -11.72 8.01
CA GLY A 290 9.54 -11.44 7.85
C GLY A 290 9.12 -11.32 6.40
N ASP A 291 7.92 -10.80 6.20
CA ASP A 291 7.29 -10.59 4.89
C ASP A 291 8.11 -9.76 3.87
N VAL A 292 9.18 -9.12 4.34
CA VAL A 292 9.99 -8.10 3.65
C VAL A 292 11.48 -8.42 3.59
N ILE A 293 12.01 -9.00 4.66
CA ILE A 293 13.43 -9.29 4.80
C ILE A 293 13.53 -10.80 4.94
N GLU A 294 14.23 -11.42 4.00
CA GLU A 294 14.71 -12.78 4.23
C GLU A 294 16.04 -12.68 4.96
N GLY A 295 16.31 -13.68 5.80
CA GLY A 295 17.56 -13.80 6.55
C GLY A 295 18.79 -13.60 5.66
N THR A 296 19.91 -13.28 6.30
CA THR A 296 21.11 -12.81 5.60
C THR A 296 21.91 -14.00 5.06
N GLY A 297 22.39 -13.87 3.82
CA GLY A 297 23.40 -14.78 3.26
C GLY A 297 24.80 -14.39 3.73
N ASP A 298 25.73 -15.36 3.69
CA ASP A 298 27.15 -15.31 4.10
C ASP A 298 27.73 -13.91 4.42
N SER A 299 28.27 -13.77 5.64
CA SER A 299 29.05 -12.59 6.05
C SER A 299 30.49 -12.73 5.54
N GLU A 300 30.97 -11.73 4.81
CA GLU A 300 32.39 -11.63 4.45
C GLU A 300 33.15 -10.81 5.48
N ARG A 301 34.31 -11.31 5.91
CA ARG A 301 35.26 -10.53 6.70
C ARG A 301 35.95 -9.51 5.82
N ILE A 302 35.52 -8.26 5.92
CA ILE A 302 36.23 -7.13 5.32
C ILE A 302 37.12 -6.50 6.39
N LYS A 303 38.43 -6.70 6.26
CA LYS A 303 39.41 -5.94 7.04
C LYS A 303 39.55 -4.56 6.41
N LEU A 304 39.02 -3.53 7.05
CA LEU A 304 39.31 -2.14 6.70
C LEU A 304 40.59 -1.74 7.46
N ASP A 305 41.65 -1.48 6.71
CA ASP A 305 42.98 -1.12 7.22
C ASP A 305 43.34 0.23 6.59
N VAL A 306 43.10 1.33 7.30
CA VAL A 306 43.63 2.68 6.98
C VAL A 306 43.63 3.54 8.26
N ASP A 307 44.34 4.68 8.33
CA ASP A 307 44.66 5.48 9.53
C ASP A 307 43.91 6.84 9.71
N GLY A 308 42.88 6.92 10.58
CA GLY A 308 42.35 8.05 11.39
C GLY A 308 41.01 8.70 10.98
N GLY A 309 39.83 8.19 11.39
CA GLY A 309 38.58 8.50 10.66
C GLY A 309 37.27 8.57 11.40
N SER A 310 36.49 9.57 11.00
CA SER A 310 35.09 9.78 11.38
C SER A 310 34.20 9.77 10.14
N ILE A 311 32.99 9.19 10.26
CA ILE A 311 31.95 9.25 9.24
C ILE A 311 31.13 10.52 9.45
N THR A 312 31.17 11.46 8.52
CA THR A 312 30.16 12.54 8.42
C THR A 312 29.39 12.36 7.12
N LEU A 313 28.12 11.98 7.23
CA LEU A 313 27.22 11.87 6.08
C LEU A 313 26.79 13.28 5.65
N PRO A 314 26.95 13.67 4.37
CA PRO A 314 26.49 14.98 3.93
C PRO A 314 24.96 15.01 3.87
N ALA A 315 24.39 16.09 4.37
CA ALA A 315 23.02 16.47 4.06
C ALA A 315 22.91 16.73 2.54
N SER A 316 22.21 15.82 1.85
CA SER A 316 21.46 16.04 0.60
C SER A 316 21.96 17.16 -0.36
N ALA A 317 22.91 16.82 -1.24
CA ALA A 317 23.02 17.44 -2.58
C ALA A 317 23.81 16.54 -3.56
N PRO A 318 23.37 16.36 -4.83
CA PRO A 318 24.10 15.56 -5.81
C PRO A 318 25.18 16.38 -6.52
N GLY A 319 26.40 15.84 -6.60
CA GLY A 319 27.30 16.13 -7.73
C GLY A 319 28.70 16.66 -7.45
N THR A 320 29.13 16.94 -6.22
CA THR A 320 30.53 17.35 -5.97
C THR A 320 31.02 16.86 -4.61
N GLY A 321 31.94 15.91 -4.60
CA GLY A 321 32.60 15.48 -3.38
C GLY A 321 33.63 14.41 -3.69
N ASP A 322 34.87 14.85 -3.90
CA ASP A 322 36.05 13.99 -3.95
C ASP A 322 36.17 13.28 -2.59
N THR A 323 35.91 11.97 -2.55
CA THR A 323 35.90 11.17 -1.32
C THR A 323 37.23 10.50 -1.11
N ARG A 324 37.93 10.88 -0.03
CA ARG A 324 39.09 10.17 0.49
C ARG A 324 38.83 9.77 1.95
N ILE A 325 39.16 8.52 2.27
CA ILE A 325 38.81 7.77 3.50
C ILE A 325 40.10 7.42 4.25
N ASP A 326 40.13 7.52 5.58
CA ASP A 326 41.20 7.02 6.46
C ASP A 326 40.61 6.80 7.88
N ASP A 327 40.78 5.66 8.61
CA ASP A 327 40.06 5.37 9.90
C ASP A 327 40.78 4.97 11.23
N GLY A 328 41.92 4.30 11.25
CA GLY A 328 43.07 4.45 12.19
C GLY A 328 43.06 3.88 13.55
N GLU A 329 42.21 2.89 13.73
CA GLU A 329 42.35 2.00 14.86
C GLU A 329 42.36 0.53 14.44
N GLY A 330 42.52 0.24 13.14
CA GLY A 330 42.65 -1.12 12.63
C GLY A 330 41.53 -2.05 13.11
N ARG A 331 40.29 -1.54 13.19
CA ARG A 331 39.12 -2.29 13.67
C ARG A 331 38.39 -2.94 12.50
N SER A 332 38.06 -4.21 12.64
CA SER A 332 37.22 -4.93 11.68
C SER A 332 35.77 -4.44 11.78
N ALA A 333 35.16 -4.08 10.65
CA ALA A 333 33.72 -3.89 10.54
C ALA A 333 33.09 -5.18 9.98
N ALA A 334 31.99 -5.63 10.59
CA ALA A 334 31.18 -6.70 10.01
C ALA A 334 30.38 -6.11 8.83
N LYS A 335 30.54 -6.68 7.63
CA LYS A 335 29.61 -6.43 6.54
C LYS A 335 28.63 -7.59 6.48
N THR A 336 27.36 -7.29 6.75
CA THR A 336 26.26 -8.24 6.54
C THR A 336 25.44 -7.76 5.35
N GLU A 337 25.23 -8.64 4.37
CA GLU A 337 24.36 -8.36 3.24
C GLU A 337 22.94 -8.81 3.56
N VAL A 338 22.04 -7.84 3.68
CA VAL A 338 20.63 -8.09 3.95
C VAL A 338 19.86 -8.13 2.64
N ASN A 339 19.25 -9.28 2.37
CA ASN A 339 18.40 -9.44 1.20
C ASN A 339 16.99 -8.92 1.50
N ILE A 340 16.77 -7.66 1.14
CA ILE A 340 15.44 -7.07 1.16
C ILE A 340 14.73 -7.53 -0.11
N ARG A 341 13.72 -8.40 0.03
CA ARG A 341 12.95 -8.86 -1.13
C ARG A 341 11.91 -7.81 -1.52
N PRO A 342 11.96 -7.26 -2.75
CA PRO A 342 10.74 -6.76 -3.36
C PRO A 342 9.83 -7.97 -3.62
N ARG A 343 8.60 -7.95 -3.10
CA ARG A 343 7.60 -8.94 -3.52
C ARG A 343 7.26 -8.74 -4.98
#